data_AF-A0A6B3ICU5-F1
#
_entry.id   AF-A0A6B3ICU5-F1
#
_cell.length_a   1.000
_cell.length_b   1.000
_cell.length_c   1.000
_cell.angle_alpha   90.00
_cell.angle_beta   90.00
_cell.angle_gamma   90.00
#
_symmetry.space_group_name_H-M   'P 1'
#
loop_
_entity.id
_entity.type
_entity.pdbx_description
1 polymer ?
#
loop_
_entity_poly.entity_id
_entity_poly.type
_entity_poly.pdbx_seq_one_letter_code
_entity_poly.pdbx_strand_id
1 'polypeptide(L)'
;GTAWLVQISDRSNNNTISIDRTDDGTPQALVHSGGYHLQLSTAEGLVTGLALLSATDIWEEVTACASAARQLRTYGYTDGNLTTVTKPSGAAL
;
A
#
# COMPACT_ATOMS: atom_id res chain seq x y z
N GLY A 1 -9.70 21.59 -10.88
CA GLY A 1 -9.62 20.84 -9.61
C GLY A 1 -8.72 19.64 -9.81
N THR A 2 -8.16 19.10 -8.73
CA THR A 2 -7.37 17.87 -8.77
C THR A 2 -8.30 16.66 -8.80
N ALA A 3 -8.04 15.69 -9.66
CA ALA A 3 -8.81 14.45 -9.75
C ALA A 3 -7.87 13.26 -9.59
N TRP A 4 -8.08 12.47 -8.55
CA TRP A 4 -7.25 11.32 -8.23
C TRP A 4 -7.80 10.04 -8.86
N LEU A 5 -6.92 9.13 -9.28
CA LEU A 5 -7.31 7.80 -9.73
C LEU A 5 -7.80 6.97 -8.54
N VAL A 6 -9.10 6.70 -8.46
CA VAL A 6 -9.71 5.99 -7.32
C VAL A 6 -9.79 4.48 -7.49
N GLN A 7 -9.86 3.98 -8.73
CA GLN A 7 -10.03 2.55 -9.00
C GLN A 7 -9.52 2.19 -10.39
N ILE A 8 -8.98 0.98 -10.52
CA ILE A 8 -8.73 0.30 -11.80
C ILE A 8 -9.57 -0.97 -11.80
N SER A 9 -10.19 -1.29 -12.94
CA SER A 9 -10.90 -2.55 -13.15
C SER A 9 -10.33 -3.27 -14.36
N ASP A 10 -10.11 -4.57 -14.26
CA ASP A 10 -9.82 -5.38 -15.44
C ASP A 10 -11.11 -5.87 -16.11
N ARG A 11 -11.06 -6.03 -17.43
CA ARG A 11 -12.22 -6.42 -18.23
C ARG A 11 -12.51 -7.92 -18.20
N SER A 12 -11.49 -8.75 -18.02
CA SER A 12 -11.58 -10.18 -18.30
C SER A 12 -12.15 -10.98 -17.14
N ASN A 13 -11.85 -10.57 -15.90
CA ASN A 13 -12.34 -11.23 -14.70
C ASN A 13 -13.12 -10.26 -13.79
N ASN A 14 -13.24 -8.99 -14.20
CA ASN A 14 -13.97 -7.95 -13.48
C ASN A 14 -13.39 -7.64 -12.08
N ASN A 15 -12.12 -8.00 -11.84
CA ASN A 15 -11.39 -7.64 -10.64
C ASN A 15 -11.16 -6.14 -10.59
N THR A 16 -11.20 -5.60 -9.38
CA THR A 16 -10.92 -4.19 -9.13
C THR A 16 -9.77 -4.02 -8.15
N ILE A 17 -9.04 -2.92 -8.30
CA ILE A 17 -8.11 -2.39 -7.31
C ILE A 17 -8.56 -0.97 -7.00
N SER A 18 -9.01 -0.74 -5.78
CA SER A 18 -9.31 0.59 -5.27
C SER A 18 -8.09 1.18 -4.59
N ILE A 19 -7.95 2.50 -4.64
CA ILE A 19 -6.84 3.22 -4.01
C ILE A 19 -7.39 4.21 -2.98
N ASP A 20 -7.17 3.90 -1.71
CA ASP A 20 -7.57 4.75 -0.59
C ASP A 20 -6.53 5.85 -0.38
N ARG A 21 -7.02 7.06 -0.11
CA ARG A 21 -6.22 8.25 0.09
C ARG A 21 -6.76 9.07 1.24
N THR A 22 -5.90 9.88 1.84
CA THR A 22 -6.36 10.98 2.70
C THR A 22 -6.93 12.13 1.85
N ASP A 23 -7.56 13.11 2.49
CA ASP A 23 -8.16 14.28 1.85
C ASP A 23 -7.16 15.07 0.98
N ASP A 24 -5.86 15.01 1.31
CA ASP A 24 -4.78 15.67 0.57
C ASP A 24 -4.31 14.88 -0.68
N GLY A 25 -4.84 13.67 -0.88
CA GLY A 25 -4.45 12.77 -1.98
C GLY A 25 -3.32 11.79 -1.66
N THR A 26 -2.77 11.79 -0.45
CA THR A 26 -1.71 10.86 -0.02
C THR A 26 -2.26 9.42 -0.01
N PRO A 27 -1.67 8.47 -0.77
CA PRO A 27 -2.14 7.10 -0.82
C PRO A 27 -1.85 6.36 0.49
N GLN A 28 -2.85 5.61 0.96
CA GLN A 28 -2.80 4.84 2.22
C GLN A 28 -2.94 3.35 1.97
N ALA A 29 -3.75 2.94 0.99
CA ALA A 29 -3.97 1.53 0.71
C ALA A 29 -4.32 1.22 -0.74
N LEU A 30 -4.05 -0.03 -1.13
CA LEU A 30 -4.59 -0.66 -2.33
C LEU A 30 -5.45 -1.86 -1.92
N VAL A 31 -6.71 -1.84 -2.32
CA VAL A 31 -7.70 -2.87 -1.95
C VAL A 31 -8.14 -3.61 -3.21
N HIS A 32 -7.78 -4.89 -3.31
CA HIS A 32 -8.14 -5.76 -4.42
C HIS A 32 -9.45 -6.51 -4.12
N SER A 33 -10.35 -6.60 -5.09
CA SER A 33 -11.66 -7.29 -4.96
C SER A 33 -11.55 -8.76 -4.53
N GLY A 34 -10.43 -9.41 -4.83
CA GLY A 34 -10.08 -10.76 -4.37
C GLY A 34 -9.66 -10.87 -2.89
N GLY A 35 -9.78 -9.81 -2.09
CA GLY A 35 -9.54 -9.83 -0.65
C GLY A 35 -8.11 -9.47 -0.21
N TYR A 36 -7.25 -9.01 -1.12
CA TYR A 36 -5.91 -8.54 -0.77
C TYR A 36 -5.95 -7.05 -0.41
N HIS A 37 -5.36 -6.68 0.71
CA HIS A 37 -5.24 -5.30 1.16
C HIS A 37 -3.77 -4.98 1.39
N LEU A 38 -3.21 -4.07 0.59
CA LEU A 38 -1.87 -3.53 0.78
C LEU A 38 -1.94 -2.20 1.49
N GLN A 39 -1.26 -2.07 2.62
CA GLN A 39 -1.00 -0.80 3.28
C GLN A 39 0.25 -0.15 2.69
N LEU A 40 0.18 1.16 2.46
CA LEU A 40 1.26 1.99 1.94
C LEU A 40 1.76 2.90 3.06
N SER A 41 3.08 2.90 3.26
CA SER A 41 3.74 3.94 4.04
C SER A 41 4.25 5.03 3.10
N THR A 42 4.05 6.28 3.47
CA THR A 42 4.52 7.43 2.71
C THR A 42 5.30 8.40 3.61
N ALA A 43 6.31 9.05 3.03
CA ALA A 43 7.02 10.16 3.66
C ALA A 43 7.44 11.14 2.56
N GLU A 44 7.28 12.43 2.81
CA GLU A 44 7.68 13.50 1.88
C GLU A 44 7.11 13.32 0.45
N GLY A 45 5.87 12.81 0.34
CA GLY A 45 5.20 12.56 -0.93
C GLY A 45 5.68 11.30 -1.69
N LEU A 46 6.57 10.51 -1.10
CA LEU A 46 7.11 9.27 -1.67
C LEU A 46 6.60 8.05 -0.91
N VAL A 47 6.36 6.95 -1.63
CA VAL A 47 6.03 5.66 -1.00
C VAL A 47 7.30 5.03 -0.46
N THR A 48 7.35 4.80 0.85
CA THR A 48 8.53 4.26 1.56
C THR A 48 8.36 2.81 2.00
N GLY A 49 7.14 2.27 1.93
CA GLY A 49 6.89 0.89 2.33
C GLY A 49 5.58 0.32 1.82
N LEU A 50 5.57 -1.00 1.69
CA LEU A 50 4.40 -1.80 1.36
C LEU A 50 4.28 -2.94 2.37
N ALA A 51 3.08 -3.12 2.93
CA ALA A 51 2.75 -4.26 3.78
C ALA A 51 1.43 -4.90 3.33
N LEU A 52 1.33 -6.23 3.42
CA LEU A 52 0.11 -6.98 3.17
C LEU A 52 -0.63 -7.19 4.49
N LEU A 53 -1.87 -6.72 4.58
CA LEU A 53 -2.74 -7.00 5.73
C LEU A 53 -3.33 -8.40 5.62
N SER A 54 -3.54 -9.06 6.76
CA SER A 54 -4.16 -10.38 6.79
C SER A 54 -5.69 -10.26 6.68
N ALA A 55 -6.35 -11.27 6.09
CA ALA A 55 -7.80 -11.26 5.91
C ALA A 55 -8.60 -11.23 7.24
N THR A 56 -7.96 -11.59 8.35
CA THR A 56 -8.52 -11.49 9.70
C THR A 56 -8.61 -10.04 10.20
N ASP A 57 -7.81 -9.12 9.64
CA ASP A 57 -7.71 -7.73 10.11
C ASP A 57 -8.68 -6.77 9.40
N ILE A 58 -9.39 -7.25 8.37
CA ILE A 58 -10.27 -6.43 7.53
C ILE A 58 -11.77 -6.59 7.84
N TRP A 59 -12.16 -7.49 8.77
CA TRP A 59 -13.58 -7.82 9.07
C TRP A 59 -14.00 -7.54 10.52
N GLU A 60 -13.06 -7.29 11.41
CA GLU A 60 -13.33 -6.77 12.74
C GLU A 60 -12.80 -5.34 12.83
N GLU A 61 -13.38 -4.57 13.75
CA GLU A 61 -12.89 -3.27 14.22
C GLU A 61 -11.52 -3.44 14.90
N VAL A 62 -10.55 -3.99 14.17
CA VAL A 62 -9.16 -4.09 14.54
C VAL A 62 -8.55 -2.79 14.03
N THR A 63 -8.30 -1.88 14.95
CA THR A 63 -7.27 -0.86 14.73
C THR A 63 -6.02 -1.63 14.32
N ALA A 64 -5.69 -1.62 13.02
CA ALA A 64 -4.68 -2.47 12.39
C ALA A 64 -3.45 -2.55 13.30
N CYS A 65 -3.35 -3.63 14.08
CA CYS A 65 -2.20 -3.79 14.96
C CYS A 65 -1.03 -4.06 14.03
N ALA A 66 0.07 -3.30 14.17
CA ALA A 66 1.26 -3.47 13.33
C ALA A 66 1.79 -4.92 13.30
N SER A 67 1.37 -5.77 14.25
CA SER A 67 1.66 -7.21 14.28
C SER A 67 0.97 -8.05 13.20
N ALA A 68 -0.08 -7.53 12.55
CA ALA A 68 -0.89 -8.29 11.60
C ALA A 68 -0.55 -7.98 10.12
N ALA A 69 0.16 -6.88 9.88
CA ALA A 69 0.67 -6.50 8.58
C ALA A 69 2.01 -7.21 8.28
N ARG A 70 2.08 -7.92 7.15
CA ARG A 70 3.33 -8.52 6.65
C ARG A 70 4.06 -7.53 5.74
N GLN A 71 5.19 -7.01 6.19
CA GLN A 71 6.05 -6.17 5.35
C GLN A 71 6.44 -6.91 4.05
N LEU A 72 6.25 -6.25 2.91
CA LEU A 72 6.60 -6.76 1.59
C LEU A 72 7.87 -6.10 1.05
N ARG A 73 8.00 -4.78 1.14
CA ARG A 73 9.16 -4.01 0.68
C ARG A 73 9.26 -2.70 1.45
N THR A 74 10.49 -2.18 1.58
CA THR A 74 10.73 -0.77 1.91
C THR A 74 11.59 -0.13 0.84
N TYR A 75 11.44 1.19 0.72
CA TYR A 75 12.10 2.02 -0.26
C TYR A 75 12.81 3.16 0.46
N GLY A 76 14.12 3.27 0.25
CA GLY A 76 14.92 4.37 0.76
C GLY A 76 15.28 5.35 -0.36
N TYR A 77 15.27 6.63 -0.01
CA TYR A 77 15.50 7.72 -0.94
C TYR A 77 16.62 8.63 -0.45
N THR A 78 17.33 9.24 -1.40
CA THR A 78 18.30 10.32 -1.15
C THR A 78 18.01 11.44 -2.15
N ASP A 79 17.73 12.63 -1.65
CA ASP A 79 17.33 13.79 -2.46
C ASP A 79 16.16 13.49 -3.41
N GLY A 80 15.18 12.72 -2.91
CA GLY A 80 14.01 12.28 -3.69
C GLY A 80 14.26 11.16 -4.70
N ASN A 81 15.50 10.69 -4.85
CA ASN A 81 15.86 9.60 -5.76
C ASN A 81 15.88 8.27 -5.03
N LEU A 82 15.29 7.23 -5.63
CA LEU A 82 15.31 5.88 -5.06
C LEU A 82 16.73 5.34 -5.04
N THR A 83 17.25 5.01 -3.85
CA THR A 83 18.61 4.51 -3.66
C THR A 83 18.66 3.10 -3.09
N THR A 84 17.61 2.66 -2.40
CA THR A 84 17.56 1.31 -1.83
C THR A 84 16.17 0.71 -1.95
N VAL A 85 16.13 -0.59 -2.21
CA VAL A 85 14.92 -1.41 -2.11
C VAL A 85 15.23 -2.59 -1.21
N THR A 86 14.53 -2.69 -0.07
CA THR A 86 14.80 -3.72 0.93
C THR A 86 13.71 -4.79 0.91
N LYS A 87 14.13 -6.05 0.89
CA LYS A 87 13.25 -7.22 1.01
C LYS A 87 12.78 -7.40 2.46
N PRO A 88 11.73 -8.20 2.72
CA PRO A 88 11.31 -8.53 4.08
C PRO A 88 12.40 -9.20 4.92
N SER A 89 13.37 -9.85 4.27
CA SER A 89 14.53 -10.45 4.92
C SER A 89 15.60 -9.44 5.37
N GLY A 90 15.42 -8.15 5.10
CA GLY A 90 16.41 -7.10 5.37
C GLY A 90 17.48 -6.94 4.28
N ALA A 91 17.52 -7.82 3.27
CA ALA A 91 18.48 -7.71 2.17
C ALA A 91 18.10 -6.57 1.22
N ALA A 92 19.07 -5.72 0.88
CA ALA A 92 18.94 -4.74 -0.19
C ALA A 92 19.06 -5.41 -1.57
N LEU A 93 18.35 -4.87 -2.56
CA LEU A 93 18.46 -5.18 -3.97
C LEU A 93 19.47 -4.28 -4.68
#